data_AF-A0A6N9DY92-F1
#
_entry.id   AF-A0A6N9DY92-F1
#
_cell.length_a   1.000
_cell.length_b   1.000
_cell.length_c   1.000
_cell.angle_alpha   90.00
_cell.angle_beta   90.00
_cell.angle_gamma   90.00
#
_symmetry.space_group_name_H-M   'P 1'
#
loop_
_entity.id
_entity.type
_entity.pdbx_description
1 polymer ?
#
loop_
_entity_poly.entity_id
_entity_poly.type
_entity_poly.pdbx_seq_one_letter_code
_entity_poly.pdbx_strand_id
1 'polypeptide(L)' 'MKHVPAHYDGTKVVLDEPIALPVNTPLEVVVPDFPEESTQLREGTFLASLPVLTRIWTNSADAEYDKL' A
#
# COMPACT_ATOMS: atom_id res chain seq x y z
N MET A 1 6.80 -21.62 -15.49
CA MET A 1 5.83 -21.56 -14.38
C MET A 1 4.55 -20.92 -14.93
N LYS A 2 3.37 -21.41 -14.55
CA LYS A 2 2.08 -20.85 -15.02
C LYS A 2 1.56 -19.89 -13.94
N HIS A 3 1.42 -18.62 -14.27
CA HIS A 3 0.76 -17.65 -13.40
C HIS A 3 -0.75 -17.73 -13.57
N VAL A 4 -1.47 -17.57 -12.46
CA VAL A 4 -2.92 -17.61 -12.41
C VAL A 4 -3.38 -16.28 -11.81
N PRO A 5 -4.32 -15.58 -12.45
CA PRO A 5 -4.84 -14.32 -11.93
C PRO A 5 -5.59 -14.56 -10.61
N ALA A 6 -5.39 -13.65 -9.66
CA ALA A 6 -5.93 -13.71 -8.32
C ALA A 6 -6.03 -12.30 -7.74
N HIS A 7 -6.99 -12.07 -6.85
CA HIS A 7 -7.15 -10.80 -6.13
C HIS A 7 -7.24 -11.02 -4.62
N TYR A 8 -7.00 -9.96 -3.84
CA TYR A 8 -7.20 -9.95 -2.40
C TYR A 8 -8.60 -9.40 -2.08
N ASP A 9 -9.42 -10.17 -1.36
CA ASP A 9 -10.80 -9.80 -1.02
C ASP A 9 -10.93 -8.95 0.27
N GLY A 10 -9.79 -8.59 0.89
CA GLY A 10 -9.74 -7.93 2.20
C GLY A 10 -9.37 -8.89 3.34
N THR A 11 -9.48 -10.20 3.13
CA THR A 11 -9.15 -11.24 4.14
C THR A 11 -8.19 -12.30 3.61
N LYS A 12 -8.34 -12.71 2.34
CA LYS A 12 -7.54 -13.78 1.70
C LYS A 12 -7.33 -13.52 0.22
N VAL A 13 -6.34 -14.21 -0.35
CA VAL A 13 -6.11 -14.24 -1.80
C VAL A 13 -7.07 -15.26 -2.43
N VAL A 14 -7.83 -14.82 -3.42
CA VAL A 14 -8.83 -15.62 -4.15
C VAL A 14 -8.38 -15.74 -5.60
N LEU A 15 -8.37 -16.96 -6.13
CA LEU A 15 -8.09 -17.19 -7.56
C LEU A 15 -9.31 -16.76 -8.38
N ASP A 16 -9.08 -15.99 -9.43
CA ASP A 16 -10.16 -15.50 -10.31
C ASP A 16 -10.76 -16.65 -11.13
N GLU A 17 -9.94 -17.66 -11.40
CA GLU A 17 -10.32 -18.87 -12.11
C GLU A 17 -10.17 -20.10 -11.21
N PRO A 18 -11.17 -21.00 -11.17
CA PRO A 18 -11.06 -22.23 -10.41
C PRO A 18 -9.96 -23.13 -10.99
N ILE A 19 -9.05 -23.58 -10.12
CA ILE A 19 -7.96 -24.48 -10.49
C ILE A 19 -7.96 -25.69 -9.56
N ALA A 20 -7.81 -26.88 -10.16
CA ALA A 20 -7.66 -28.12 -9.42
C ALA A 20 -6.18 -28.33 -9.07
N LEU A 21 -5.85 -28.29 -7.78
CA LEU A 21 -4.52 -28.59 -7.26
C LEU A 21 -4.56 -29.84 -6.39
N PRO A 22 -3.55 -30.72 -6.47
CA PRO A 22 -3.34 -31.75 -5.47
C PRO A 22 -3.28 -31.15 -4.05
N VAL A 23 -3.71 -31.93 -3.07
CA VAL A 23 -3.62 -31.54 -1.66
C VAL A 23 -2.16 -31.25 -1.30
N ASN A 24 -1.93 -30.18 -0.53
CA ASN A 24 -0.60 -29.69 -0.12
C ASN A 24 0.32 -29.25 -1.26
N THR A 25 -0.24 -28.84 -2.40
CA THR A 25 0.57 -28.22 -3.45
C THR A 25 1.10 -26.87 -2.96
N PRO A 26 2.43 -26.65 -2.90
CA PRO A 26 2.99 -25.36 -2.51
C PRO A 26 2.68 -24.32 -3.60
N LEU A 27 2.27 -23.13 -3.16
CA LEU A 27 1.94 -22.01 -4.04
C LEU A 27 2.84 -20.82 -3.71
N GLU A 28 3.26 -20.13 -4.77
CA GLU A 28 3.97 -18.87 -4.69
C GLU A 28 3.02 -17.75 -5.12
N VAL A 29 2.84 -16.76 -4.23
CA VAL A 29 2.04 -15.58 -4.53
C VAL A 29 2.98 -14.50 -5.04
N VAL A 30 2.81 -14.11 -6.31
CA VAL A 30 3.56 -13.03 -6.93
C VAL A 30 2.65 -11.81 -6.98
N VAL A 31 2.98 -10.80 -6.17
CA VAL A 31 2.35 -9.48 -6.28
C VAL A 31 3.23 -8.66 -7.22
N PRO A 32 2.76 -8.31 -8.41
CA PRO A 32 3.54 -7.50 -9.33
C PRO A 32 3.75 -6.10 -8.72
N ASP A 33 5.02 -5.72 -8.54
CA ASP A 33 5.37 -4.33 -8.23
C ASP A 33 5.18 -3.50 -9.50
N PHE A 34 4.11 -2.72 -9.54
CA PHE A 34 3.95 -1.67 -10.54
C PHE A 34 4.55 -0.37 -9.98
N PRO A 35 5.63 0.17 -10.58
CA PRO A 35 6.22 1.43 -10.12
C PRO A 35 5.22 2.58 -10.04
N GLU A 36 4.22 2.56 -10.92
CA GLU A 36 3.11 3.50 -10.99
C GLU A 36 2.17 3.38 -9.78
N GLU A 37 1.80 2.17 -9.35
CA GLU A 37 0.97 1.95 -8.15
C GLU A 37 1.71 2.38 -6.89
N SER A 38 3.01 2.07 -6.79
CA SER A 38 3.84 2.51 -5.65
C SER A 38 3.90 4.04 -5.57
N THR A 39 4.01 4.71 -6.72
CA THR A 39 3.99 6.18 -6.79
C THR A 39 2.65 6.74 -6.35
N GLN A 40 1.54 6.19 -6.84
CA GLN A 40 0.18 6.60 -6.45
C GLN A 40 -0.09 6.36 -4.95
N LEU A 41 0.33 5.23 -4.39
CA LEU A 41 0.23 4.95 -2.96
C LEU A 41 1.02 5.94 -2.10
N ARG A 42 2.25 6.29 -2.52
CA ARG A 42 3.08 7.29 -1.83
C ARG A 42 2.45 8.68 -1.91
N GLU A 43 1.97 9.09 -3.07
CA GLU A 43 1.28 10.37 -3.25
C GLU A 43 -0.01 10.45 -2.43
N GLY A 44 -0.85 9.40 -2.48
CA GLY A 44 -2.07 9.31 -1.70
C GLY A 44 -1.80 9.37 -0.19
N THR A 45 -0.77 8.66 0.28
CA THR A 45 -0.36 8.68 1.70
C THR A 45 0.14 10.06 2.12
N PHE A 46 0.93 10.72 1.26
CA PHE A 46 1.40 12.08 1.51
C PHE A 46 0.23 13.07 1.59
N LEU A 47 -0.70 13.03 0.64
CA LEU A 47 -1.89 13.88 0.61
C LEU A 47 -2.81 13.64 1.83
N ALA A 48 -2.96 12.39 2.27
CA ALA A 48 -3.71 12.07 3.49
C ALA A 48 -3.02 12.59 4.76
N SER A 49 -1.69 12.65 4.77
CA SER A 49 -0.88 13.12 5.90
C SER A 49 -0.76 14.65 5.97
N LEU A 50 -1.00 15.34 4.85
CA LEU A 50 -0.84 16.79 4.68
C LEU A 50 -1.54 17.63 5.75
N PRO A 51 -2.81 17.37 6.15
CA PRO A 51 -3.46 18.15 7.21
C PRO A 51 -2.75 18.08 8.57
N VAL A 52 -2.24 16.90 8.93
CA VAL A 52 -1.50 16.69 10.18
C VAL A 52 -0.15 17.40 10.11
N LEU A 53 0.56 17.25 8.99
CA LEU A 53 1.85 17.90 8.76
C LEU A 53 1.72 19.44 8.76
N THR A 54 0.69 19.98 8.12
CA THR A 54 0.40 21.42 8.15
C THR A 54 0.17 21.89 9.57
N ARG A 55 -0.64 21.19 10.37
CA ARG A 55 -0.89 21.57 11.77
C ARG A 55 0.38 21.61 12.61
N ILE A 56 1.30 20.66 12.41
CA ILE A 56 2.60 20.64 13.09
C ILE A 56 3.44 21.85 12.66
N TRP A 57 3.53 22.08 11.34
CA TRP A 57 4.39 23.13 10.77
C TRP A 57 3.86 24.55 11.03
N THR A 58 2.55 24.73 11.11
CA THR A 58 1.93 26.03 11.43
C THR A 58 1.77 26.24 12.94
N ASN A 59 2.41 25.43 13.77
CA ASN A 59 2.34 25.58 15.21
C ASN A 59 3.03 26.89 15.62
N SER A 60 2.25 27.87 16.08
CA SER A 60 2.74 29.18 16.49
C SER A 60 3.74 29.12 17.66
N ALA A 61 3.72 28.04 18.46
CA ALA A 61 4.72 27.83 19.52
C ALA A 61 6.10 27.44 18.97
N ASP A 62 6.17 26.86 17.77
CA ASP A 62 7.44 26.56 17.10
C ASP A 62 8.11 27.84 16.58
N ALA A 63 7.30 28.79 16.08
CA ALA A 63 7.77 30.11 15.64
C ALA A 63 8.34 30.99 16.78
N GLU A 64 8.15 30.61 18.04
CA GLU A 64 8.80 31.26 19.18
C GLU A 64 10.25 30.77 19.39
N TYR A 65 10.59 29.55 18.94
CA TYR A 65 11.95 29.03 18.99
C TYR A 65 12.89 29.69 17.98
N ASP A 66 12.37 30.21 16.86
CA ASP A 66 13.15 30.98 15.87
C ASP A 66 13.69 32.32 16.41
N LYS A 67 13.26 32.74 17.61
CA LYS A 67 13.65 34.01 18.24
C LYS A 67 14.69 33.83 19.36
N LEU A 68 15.12 32.60 19.63
CA LEU A 68 16.16 32.26 20.61
C LEU A 68 17.57 32.24 20.01
#